data_AF-A0A1Z4RWF8-F1
#
_entry.id   AF-A0A1Z4RWF8-F1
#
_cell.length_a   1.000
_cell.length_b   1.000
_cell.length_c   1.000
_cell.angle_alpha   90.00
_cell.angle_beta   90.00
_cell.angle_gamma   90.00
#
_symmetry.space_group_name_H-M   'P 1'
#
loop_
_entity.id
_entity.type
_entity.pdbx_description
1 polymer ?
#
loop_
_entity_poly.entity_id
_entity_poly.type
_entity_poly.pdbx_seq_one_letter_code
_entity_poly.pdbx_strand_id
1 'polypeptide(L)'
;MDQELILDALKSACGNRNFRFQLVIQNTRLHIYINRKAELMADYDLLTNLVTQAIAPLNLEAIDSIWLYSRKLGTIEPDWQTFIDLSDIKEFDNLDSIPTSPTINQDLDNFRSLEEFKSSSADNNSLDEQIGNENLDLSEYCFIRDRSLLTSEIITPDKETIRLVKFFHYLSQDNKTKILPALNIYFESGKIPRVDNLSAGVHKWYEQITQLNYEDAHTVALWLSRYCFDSDATLADFKIMSQKTELAKVTKQNNTKYNSTVNPPAQVNQLHRKYSKLASIKKLLLPCVWVCATLSLIIWGIYANNGIKSSAVASICENTIGSRDYCHLAVNLAGINAIKQTPTKIFPLTSTTTQAANLGCQRYANFKAGIKNELDPKQTPVTFTYGEKVLPHIYVVETQQKKWQQQGDVRVGCVYTVGRQERSPRLLAADVIDNNWSLKLAYKARKLQLKDTFGTYTYIIKLGLYTIFSAIAIAIACKLNLGIQVNHAQAIYLLALLLGIVQLVIGELPILNLFSYLGFSAVVIIFCSFLFKSIQIYWNFNYPIAVVGILTIIAIQSLLYGLSLKLINYSLG
;
A
#
# COMPACT_ATOMS: atom_id res chain seq x y z
N MET A 1 -24.25 9.54 3.55
CA MET A 1 -23.66 9.09 4.82
C MET A 1 -22.67 10.13 5.26
N ASP A 2 -22.89 10.74 6.42
CA ASP A 2 -22.18 11.94 6.82
C ASP A 2 -20.89 11.58 7.56
N GLN A 3 -19.76 11.66 6.85
CA GLN A 3 -18.44 11.44 7.43
C GLN A 3 -18.14 12.45 8.54
N GLU A 4 -18.73 13.65 8.50
CA GLU A 4 -18.53 14.68 9.51
C GLU A 4 -19.14 14.27 10.85
N LEU A 5 -20.36 13.72 10.82
CA LEU A 5 -21.06 13.17 11.99
C LEU A 5 -20.27 12.03 12.66
N ILE A 6 -19.75 11.09 11.87
CA ILE A 6 -18.88 10.01 12.38
C ILE A 6 -17.61 10.60 13.01
N LEU A 7 -16.99 11.57 12.34
CA LEU A 7 -15.76 12.18 12.81
C LEU A 7 -15.95 12.95 14.12
N ASP A 8 -17.07 13.63 14.29
CA ASP A 8 -17.38 14.38 15.49
C ASP A 8 -17.75 13.47 16.67
N ALA A 9 -18.49 12.37 16.42
CA ALA A 9 -18.71 11.33 17.41
C ALA A 9 -17.38 10.73 17.92
N LEU A 10 -16.45 10.41 17.01
CA LEU A 10 -15.13 9.89 17.37
C LEU A 10 -14.28 10.89 18.15
N LYS A 11 -14.25 12.17 17.74
CA LYS A 11 -13.52 13.22 18.47
C LYS A 11 -14.09 13.42 19.88
N SER A 12 -15.41 13.38 20.01
CA SER A 12 -16.11 13.53 21.28
C SER A 12 -15.77 12.37 22.23
N ALA A 13 -15.94 11.12 21.76
CA ALA A 13 -15.72 9.92 22.57
C ALA A 13 -14.25 9.71 22.95
N CYS A 14 -13.31 9.98 22.04
CA CYS A 14 -11.89 9.74 22.32
C CYS A 14 -11.20 10.90 23.05
N GLY A 15 -11.87 12.05 23.24
CA GLY A 15 -11.51 13.14 24.16
C GLY A 15 -10.13 13.80 23.98
N ASN A 16 -9.32 13.40 23.01
CA ASN A 16 -7.88 13.65 23.05
C ASN A 16 -7.38 14.40 21.81
N ARG A 17 -6.77 15.57 22.03
CA ARG A 17 -6.06 16.36 20.99
C ARG A 17 -4.89 15.62 20.33
N ASN A 18 -4.52 14.44 20.86
CA ASN A 18 -3.38 13.66 20.36
C ASN A 18 -3.74 12.64 19.27
N PHE A 19 -5.03 12.34 19.04
CA PHE A 19 -5.48 11.48 17.95
C PHE A 19 -6.06 12.29 16.81
N ARG A 20 -5.68 11.94 15.57
CA ARG A 20 -6.32 12.46 14.36
C ARG A 20 -6.91 11.31 13.56
N PHE A 21 -8.22 11.35 13.41
CA PHE A 21 -8.97 10.34 12.67
C PHE A 21 -9.00 10.69 11.18
N GLN A 22 -8.84 9.66 10.35
CA GLN A 22 -9.12 9.71 8.92
C GLN A 22 -10.07 8.56 8.59
N LEU A 23 -11.13 8.87 7.87
CA LEU A 23 -12.21 7.93 7.58
C LEU A 23 -12.19 7.57 6.10
N VAL A 24 -12.35 6.29 5.80
CA VAL A 24 -12.51 5.77 4.43
C VAL A 24 -13.64 4.76 4.46
N ILE A 25 -14.73 5.03 3.73
CA ILE A 25 -15.83 4.08 3.61
C ILE A 25 -15.61 3.30 2.30
N GLN A 26 -15.51 1.98 2.40
CA GLN A 26 -15.34 1.09 1.25
C GLN A 26 -16.34 -0.05 1.34
N ASN A 27 -17.22 -0.14 0.33
CA ASN A 27 -18.36 -1.04 0.36
C ASN A 27 -19.23 -0.76 1.60
N THR A 28 -19.49 -1.79 2.41
CA THR A 28 -20.21 -1.73 3.68
C THR A 28 -19.29 -1.57 4.90
N ARG A 29 -17.99 -1.26 4.69
CA ARG A 29 -16.98 -1.22 5.76
C ARG A 29 -16.49 0.20 6.03
N LEU A 30 -16.43 0.55 7.31
CA LEU A 30 -15.83 1.80 7.79
C LEU A 30 -14.36 1.58 8.17
N HIS A 31 -13.43 2.14 7.41
CA HIS A 31 -12.01 2.13 7.76
C HIS A 31 -11.66 3.43 8.51
N ILE A 32 -11.21 3.30 9.75
CA ILE A 32 -10.85 4.40 10.64
C ILE A 32 -9.34 4.34 10.91
N TYR A 33 -8.60 5.34 10.44
CA TYR A 33 -7.17 5.48 10.70
C TYR A 33 -6.91 6.50 11.81
N ILE A 34 -6.32 6.03 12.90
CA ILE A 34 -5.93 6.81 14.07
C ILE A 34 -4.46 7.20 13.93
N ASN A 35 -4.22 8.48 13.64
CA ASN A 35 -2.87 9.03 13.55
C ASN A 35 -2.48 9.61 14.91
N ARG A 36 -1.47 9.03 15.56
CA ARG A 36 -0.98 9.44 16.89
C ARG A 36 0.46 9.97 16.85
N LYS A 37 0.85 10.76 17.84
CA LYS A 37 2.27 11.15 18.00
C LYS A 37 3.15 9.92 18.24
N ALA A 38 4.39 9.95 17.74
CA ALA A 38 5.30 8.80 17.79
C ALA A 38 5.58 8.26 19.20
N GLU A 39 5.57 9.16 20.20
CA GLU A 39 5.86 8.88 21.61
C GLU A 39 4.64 8.43 22.42
N LEU A 40 3.43 8.55 21.86
CA LEU A 40 2.21 8.18 22.58
C LEU A 40 2.00 6.66 22.49
N MET A 41 2.03 5.98 23.64
CA MET A 41 1.51 4.62 23.77
C MET A 41 0.00 4.69 23.94
N ALA A 42 -0.74 4.14 22.97
CA ALA A 42 -2.19 4.09 23.01
C ALA A 42 -2.64 2.78 23.67
N ASP A 43 -3.63 2.88 24.55
CA ASP A 43 -4.37 1.72 25.04
C ASP A 43 -5.39 1.31 23.97
N TYR A 44 -5.08 0.26 23.23
CA TYR A 44 -5.85 -0.14 22.06
C TYR A 44 -7.18 -0.79 22.40
N ASP A 45 -7.28 -1.44 23.55
CA ASP A 45 -8.54 -2.06 24.00
C ASP A 45 -9.53 -0.98 24.40
N LEU A 46 -9.08 0.01 25.18
CA LEU A 46 -9.89 1.18 25.52
C LEU A 46 -10.32 1.94 24.25
N LEU A 47 -9.39 2.16 23.31
CA LEU A 47 -9.66 2.89 22.08
C LEU A 47 -10.67 2.16 21.18
N THR A 48 -10.59 0.83 21.11
CA THR A 48 -11.56 0.00 20.39
C THR A 48 -12.94 0.15 21.01
N ASN A 49 -13.05 0.06 22.35
CA ASN A 49 -14.32 0.21 23.05
C ASN A 49 -14.93 1.61 22.87
N LEU A 50 -14.12 2.67 22.98
CA LEU A 50 -14.59 4.04 22.76
C LEU A 50 -15.09 4.28 21.34
N VAL A 51 -14.39 3.74 20.33
CA VAL A 51 -14.79 3.83 18.93
C VAL A 51 -16.11 3.06 18.71
N THR A 52 -16.22 1.84 19.22
CA THR A 52 -17.44 1.04 19.09
C THR A 52 -18.64 1.74 19.71
N GLN A 53 -18.50 2.24 20.94
CA GLN A 53 -19.56 2.99 21.64
C GLN A 53 -19.93 4.29 20.94
N ALA A 54 -18.98 4.96 20.28
CA ALA A 54 -19.25 6.18 19.53
C ALA A 54 -20.03 5.93 18.23
N ILE A 55 -19.77 4.81 17.56
CA ILE A 55 -20.32 4.52 16.23
C ILE A 55 -21.63 3.74 16.29
N ALA A 56 -21.78 2.80 17.22
CA ALA A 56 -22.98 1.96 17.32
C ALA A 56 -24.30 2.76 17.38
N PRO A 57 -24.43 3.82 18.20
CA PRO A 57 -25.67 4.60 18.30
C PRO A 57 -26.02 5.40 17.04
N LEU A 58 -25.06 5.58 16.11
CA LEU A 58 -25.30 6.33 14.88
C LEU A 58 -26.17 5.55 13.88
N ASN A 59 -26.46 4.27 14.16
CA ASN A 59 -27.27 3.35 13.36
C ASN A 59 -27.03 3.48 11.84
N LEU A 60 -25.78 3.29 11.47
CA LEU A 60 -25.30 3.44 10.10
C LEU A 60 -25.80 2.24 9.27
N GLU A 61 -26.96 2.38 8.62
CA GLU A 61 -27.61 1.29 7.84
C GLU A 61 -26.69 0.67 6.78
N ALA A 62 -25.85 1.49 6.14
CA ALA A 62 -24.95 1.06 5.09
C ALA A 62 -23.63 0.44 5.58
N ILE A 63 -23.36 0.45 6.90
CA ILE A 63 -22.12 -0.07 7.47
C ILE A 63 -22.40 -1.29 8.33
N ASP A 64 -21.80 -2.42 7.94
CA ASP A 64 -21.87 -3.69 8.66
C ASP A 64 -20.69 -3.89 9.60
N SER A 65 -19.55 -3.24 9.33
CA SER A 65 -18.32 -3.50 10.06
C SER A 65 -17.35 -2.31 10.03
N ILE A 66 -16.44 -2.29 11.01
CA ILE A 66 -15.41 -1.26 11.19
C ILE A 66 -14.04 -1.94 11.19
N TRP A 67 -13.12 -1.39 10.39
CA TRP A 67 -11.69 -1.64 10.53
C TRP A 67 -11.04 -0.45 11.21
N LEU A 68 -10.36 -0.69 12.33
CA LEU A 68 -9.64 0.33 13.08
C LEU A 68 -8.14 0.13 12.90
N TYR A 69 -7.43 1.19 12.51
CA TYR A 69 -5.98 1.17 12.31
C TYR A 69 -5.34 2.24 13.19
N SER A 70 -4.18 1.97 13.78
CA SER A 70 -3.35 2.98 14.44
C SER A 70 -2.02 3.11 13.72
N ARG A 71 -1.52 4.35 13.58
CA ARG A 71 -0.18 4.64 13.07
C ARG A 71 0.43 5.89 13.68
N LYS A 72 1.77 5.92 13.69
CA LYS A 72 2.54 7.11 14.10
C LYS A 72 2.43 8.20 13.03
N LEU A 73 2.35 9.46 13.46
CA LEU A 73 2.18 10.60 12.56
C LEU A 73 3.42 10.75 11.67
N GLY A 74 3.23 10.57 10.36
CA GLY A 74 4.31 10.57 9.36
C GLY A 74 4.66 9.19 8.80
N THR A 75 4.13 8.10 9.36
CA THR A 75 4.23 6.76 8.76
C THR A 75 3.01 6.45 7.87
N ILE A 76 3.22 5.61 6.86
CA ILE A 76 2.14 5.16 5.97
C ILE A 76 1.50 3.89 6.53
N GLU A 77 2.33 2.93 6.95
CA GLU A 77 1.90 1.64 7.45
C GLU A 77 1.37 1.74 8.90
N PRO A 78 0.23 1.08 9.19
CA PRO A 78 -0.25 0.95 10.55
C PRO A 78 0.64 0.01 11.36
N ASP A 79 0.89 0.38 12.62
CA ASP A 79 1.59 -0.46 13.58
C ASP A 79 0.64 -1.29 14.46
N TRP A 80 -0.67 -1.09 14.30
CA TRP A 80 -1.72 -1.88 14.92
C TRP A 80 -3.03 -1.80 14.11
N GLN A 81 -3.82 -2.87 14.11
CA GLN A 81 -5.14 -2.93 13.49
C GLN A 81 -6.08 -3.90 14.23
N THR A 82 -7.39 -3.62 14.18
CA THR A 82 -8.44 -4.54 14.63
C THR A 82 -9.70 -4.41 13.77
N PHE A 83 -10.56 -5.43 13.82
CA PHE A 83 -11.84 -5.51 13.12
C PHE A 83 -12.98 -5.60 14.12
N ILE A 84 -14.07 -4.86 13.89
CA ILE A 84 -15.27 -4.82 14.71
C ILE A 84 -16.46 -5.12 13.80
N ASP A 85 -17.21 -6.18 14.09
CA ASP A 85 -18.49 -6.44 13.42
C ASP A 85 -19.59 -5.65 14.15
N LEU A 86 -20.34 -4.81 13.42
CA LEU A 86 -21.46 -4.05 13.99
C LEU A 86 -22.77 -4.83 13.95
N SER A 87 -22.81 -5.92 13.18
CA SER A 87 -23.98 -6.79 13.06
C SER A 87 -24.33 -7.40 14.43
N ASP A 88 -23.31 -7.82 15.17
CA ASP A 88 -23.45 -8.40 16.52
C ASP A 88 -24.00 -7.40 17.54
N ILE A 89 -23.83 -6.09 17.30
CA ILE A 89 -24.25 -5.04 18.23
C ILE A 89 -25.71 -4.64 17.96
N LYS A 90 -26.15 -4.69 16.69
CA LYS A 90 -27.53 -4.36 16.30
C LYS A 90 -28.56 -5.36 16.83
N GLU A 91 -28.16 -6.59 17.19
CA GLU A 91 -29.06 -7.55 17.82
C GLU A 91 -29.40 -7.22 19.29
N PHE A 92 -28.58 -6.44 19.99
CA PHE A 92 -28.82 -6.09 21.39
C PHE A 92 -29.87 -4.98 21.58
N ASP A 93 -30.07 -4.11 20.59
CA ASP A 93 -31.05 -3.00 20.69
C ASP A 93 -32.51 -3.43 20.42
N ASN A 94 -32.76 -4.69 20.05
CA ASN A 94 -34.11 -5.24 19.85
C ASN A 94 -34.69 -5.98 21.07
N LEU A 95 -33.98 -5.99 22.21
CA LEU A 95 -34.54 -6.44 23.49
C LEU A 95 -35.13 -5.24 24.25
N ASP A 96 -36.38 -4.91 23.94
CA ASP A 96 -37.22 -4.02 24.74
C ASP A 96 -37.34 -4.56 26.18
N SER A 97 -36.60 -3.99 27.13
CA SER A 97 -37.04 -3.56 28.48
C SER A 97 -35.88 -3.43 29.48
N ILE A 98 -35.98 -2.41 30.38
CA ILE A 98 -35.22 -2.14 31.63
C ILE A 98 -34.25 -0.93 31.53
N PRO A 99 -34.18 0.00 32.53
CA PRO A 99 -34.69 1.35 32.37
C PRO A 99 -33.59 2.42 32.33
N THR A 100 -34.08 3.62 32.07
CA THR A 100 -33.45 4.93 31.94
C THR A 100 -32.24 5.20 32.84
N SER A 101 -31.20 5.75 32.20
CA SER A 101 -29.91 6.24 32.70
C SER A 101 -29.90 6.91 34.08
N PRO A 102 -28.75 6.85 34.79
CA PRO A 102 -28.26 7.97 35.56
C PRO A 102 -27.23 8.78 34.75
N THR A 103 -27.41 10.09 34.81
CA THR A 103 -26.52 11.14 34.30
C THR A 103 -25.10 11.00 34.85
N ILE A 104 -24.11 10.85 33.96
CA ILE A 104 -22.69 10.96 34.31
C ILE A 104 -22.32 12.44 34.23
N ASN A 105 -22.17 13.07 35.39
CA ASN A 105 -21.39 14.28 35.57
C ASN A 105 -20.50 14.09 36.82
N GLN A 106 -19.21 14.38 36.65
CA GLN A 106 -18.19 14.59 37.68
C GLN A 106 -17.82 13.37 38.53
N ASP A 107 -16.66 12.77 38.22
CA ASP A 107 -15.57 12.55 39.20
C ASP A 107 -14.45 11.73 38.56
N LEU A 108 -13.57 12.43 37.84
CA LEU A 108 -12.25 11.96 37.47
C LEU A 108 -11.27 12.59 38.47
N ASP A 109 -11.23 12.08 39.71
CA ASP A 109 -10.18 12.36 40.70
C ASP A 109 -10.38 11.49 41.95
N ASN A 110 -10.21 10.17 41.85
CA ASN A 110 -9.81 9.35 43.01
C ASN A 110 -9.40 7.93 42.61
N PHE A 111 -8.12 7.75 42.27
CA PHE A 111 -7.46 6.45 42.39
C PHE A 111 -6.07 6.66 43.01
N ARG A 112 -6.06 6.78 44.33
CA ARG A 112 -4.88 6.58 45.15
C ARG A 112 -5.30 5.77 46.37
N SER A 113 -4.42 4.83 46.74
CA SER A 113 -4.42 3.97 47.94
C SER A 113 -5.50 2.91 48.07
N LEU A 114 -5.09 1.65 47.90
CA LEU A 114 -5.42 0.55 48.81
C LEU A 114 -4.49 -0.65 48.56
N GLU A 115 -3.30 -0.57 49.16
CA GLU A 115 -2.67 -1.76 49.76
C GLU A 115 -3.40 -2.05 51.09
N GLU A 116 -3.36 -3.32 51.48
CA GLU A 116 -3.59 -3.84 52.84
C GLU A 116 -5.05 -4.17 53.21
N PHE A 117 -5.42 -5.46 53.15
CA PHE A 117 -5.77 -6.23 54.37
C PHE A 117 -5.76 -7.75 54.13
N LYS A 118 -5.33 -8.44 55.19
CA LYS A 118 -4.98 -9.87 55.31
C LYS A 118 -6.17 -10.82 55.54
N SER A 119 -5.92 -12.08 55.15
CA SER A 119 -6.24 -13.38 55.79
C SER A 119 -7.50 -13.60 56.64
N SER A 120 -8.22 -14.68 56.31
CA SER A 120 -9.00 -15.55 57.21
C SER A 120 -9.37 -16.82 56.40
N SER A 121 -8.58 -17.88 56.40
CA SER A 121 -8.61 -19.07 57.29
C SER A 121 -9.93 -19.89 57.33
N ALA A 122 -9.77 -21.15 56.91
CA ALA A 122 -10.34 -22.40 57.44
C ALA A 122 -11.71 -22.94 56.97
N ASP A 123 -11.59 -24.06 56.24
CA ASP A 123 -12.27 -25.37 56.40
C ASP A 123 -13.79 -25.52 56.22
N ASN A 124 -14.19 -26.33 55.23
CA ASN A 124 -14.66 -27.71 55.50
C ASN A 124 -15.03 -28.50 54.21
N ASN A 125 -14.41 -29.68 54.11
CA ASN A 125 -14.97 -30.99 53.74
C ASN A 125 -15.49 -31.33 52.33
N SER A 126 -14.72 -32.22 51.70
CA SER A 126 -15.12 -33.50 51.09
C SER A 126 -16.29 -33.54 50.10
N LEU A 127 -15.94 -33.62 48.82
CA LEU A 127 -16.68 -34.39 47.80
C LEU A 127 -15.67 -34.85 46.76
N ASP A 128 -14.89 -35.86 47.14
CA ASP A 128 -14.16 -36.73 46.23
C ASP A 128 -15.02 -37.99 46.02
N GLU A 129 -14.91 -38.58 44.83
CA GLU A 129 -15.62 -39.78 44.36
C GLU A 129 -17.07 -39.61 43.85
N GLN A 130 -17.19 -39.07 42.63
CA GLN A 130 -18.00 -39.67 41.54
C GLN A 130 -17.86 -38.83 40.25
N ILE A 131 -16.67 -38.73 39.66
CA ILE A 131 -16.54 -38.33 38.25
C ILE A 131 -16.42 -39.62 37.45
N GLY A 132 -17.60 -40.13 37.07
CA GLY A 132 -17.71 -41.15 36.05
C GLY A 132 -16.98 -40.69 34.80
N ASN A 133 -16.29 -41.63 34.17
CA ASN A 133 -15.53 -41.47 32.94
C ASN A 133 -16.50 -41.19 31.78
N GLU A 134 -17.14 -40.02 31.77
CA GLU A 134 -17.97 -39.55 30.67
C GLU A 134 -17.05 -39.38 29.47
N ASN A 135 -17.20 -40.29 28.50
CA ASN A 135 -16.51 -40.19 27.23
C ASN A 135 -16.94 -38.87 26.58
N LEU A 136 -16.00 -37.92 26.50
CA LEU A 136 -16.17 -36.65 25.80
C LEU A 136 -16.64 -36.91 24.37
N ASP A 137 -17.89 -36.56 24.08
CA ASP A 137 -18.45 -36.66 22.73
C ASP A 137 -17.92 -35.50 21.88
N LEU A 138 -16.94 -35.81 21.03
CA LEU A 138 -16.34 -34.81 20.15
C LEU A 138 -17.32 -34.35 19.06
N SER A 139 -18.35 -35.14 18.74
CA SER A 139 -19.25 -34.88 17.62
C SER A 139 -20.11 -33.63 17.78
N GLU A 140 -20.21 -33.09 19.00
CA GLU A 140 -20.89 -31.84 19.31
C GLU A 140 -20.14 -30.59 18.76
N TYR A 141 -18.85 -30.70 18.47
CA TYR A 141 -18.02 -29.57 18.06
C TYR A 141 -17.83 -29.50 16.55
N CYS A 142 -18.29 -28.39 15.95
CA CYS A 142 -18.12 -28.08 14.54
C CYS A 142 -17.74 -26.60 14.37
N PHE A 143 -16.49 -26.34 14.02
CA PHE A 143 -15.89 -25.01 13.93
C PHE A 143 -16.13 -24.31 12.57
N ILE A 144 -16.91 -24.93 11.69
CA ILE A 144 -17.28 -24.38 10.39
C ILE A 144 -18.80 -24.24 10.29
N ARG A 145 -19.26 -23.19 9.60
CA ARG A 145 -20.70 -22.96 9.39
C ARG A 145 -21.31 -23.94 8.38
N ASP A 146 -20.57 -24.30 7.33
CA ASP A 146 -21.06 -25.19 6.28
C ASP A 146 -20.66 -26.65 6.56
N ARG A 147 -21.60 -27.41 7.13
CA ARG A 147 -21.41 -28.84 7.44
C ARG A 147 -21.24 -29.72 6.20
N SER A 148 -21.64 -29.27 5.00
CA SER A 148 -21.45 -30.05 3.77
C SER A 148 -19.97 -30.26 3.43
N LEU A 149 -19.10 -29.39 3.94
CA LEU A 149 -17.66 -29.50 3.79
C LEU A 149 -17.04 -30.63 4.63
N LEU A 150 -17.78 -31.23 5.57
CA LEU A 150 -17.28 -32.38 6.35
C LEU A 150 -17.20 -33.66 5.53
N THR A 151 -17.97 -33.78 4.45
CA THR A 151 -18.03 -34.99 3.60
C THR A 151 -17.62 -34.75 2.15
N SER A 152 -17.40 -33.49 1.74
CA SER A 152 -16.97 -33.15 0.38
C SER A 152 -15.57 -33.68 0.03
N GLU A 153 -15.29 -33.80 -1.27
CA GLU A 153 -13.95 -34.16 -1.77
C GLU A 153 -12.99 -32.98 -1.57
N ILE A 154 -11.91 -33.20 -0.83
CA ILE A 154 -11.18 -32.11 -0.16
C ILE A 154 -9.87 -31.67 -0.80
N ILE A 155 -9.62 -30.37 -0.62
CA ILE A 155 -8.33 -29.70 -0.79
C ILE A 155 -7.33 -30.25 0.24
N THR A 156 -6.24 -30.85 -0.25
CA THR A 156 -5.19 -31.40 0.60
C THR A 156 -4.61 -30.32 1.55
N PRO A 157 -4.62 -30.53 2.88
CA PRO A 157 -4.09 -29.56 3.82
C PRO A 157 -2.59 -29.48 3.68
N ASP A 158 -2.06 -28.34 4.06
CA ASP A 158 -0.64 -28.14 4.16
C ASP A 158 -0.06 -28.94 5.37
N LYS A 159 1.27 -28.97 5.48
CA LYS A 159 1.93 -29.75 6.54
C LYS A 159 1.68 -29.18 7.92
N GLU A 160 1.50 -27.87 8.04
CA GLU A 160 1.30 -27.21 9.32
C GLU A 160 -0.09 -27.52 9.88
N THR A 161 -1.14 -27.47 9.06
CA THR A 161 -2.50 -27.87 9.44
C THR A 161 -2.51 -29.32 9.95
N ILE A 162 -1.88 -30.25 9.23
CA ILE A 162 -1.79 -31.66 9.65
C ILE A 162 -1.11 -31.77 11.02
N ARG A 163 -0.05 -30.99 11.27
CA ARG A 163 0.66 -30.97 12.55
C ARG A 163 -0.24 -30.48 13.69
N LEU A 164 -0.99 -29.39 13.47
CA LEU A 164 -1.87 -28.80 14.47
C LEU A 164 -3.01 -29.76 14.85
N VAL A 165 -3.65 -30.41 13.88
CA VAL A 165 -4.74 -31.37 14.13
C VAL A 165 -4.21 -32.64 14.81
N LYS A 166 -3.02 -33.12 14.42
CA LYS A 166 -2.38 -34.26 15.12
C LYS A 166 -2.02 -33.92 16.55
N PHE A 167 -1.56 -32.69 16.82
CA PHE A 167 -1.29 -32.26 18.19
C PHE A 167 -2.56 -32.33 19.04
N PHE A 168 -3.69 -31.84 18.51
CA PHE A 168 -5.00 -31.97 19.17
C PHE A 168 -5.35 -33.44 19.48
N HIS A 169 -5.10 -34.36 18.54
CA HIS A 169 -5.37 -35.78 18.77
C HIS A 169 -4.63 -36.36 19.99
N TYR A 170 -3.37 -35.94 20.21
CA TYR A 170 -2.54 -36.41 21.32
C TYR A 170 -2.78 -35.69 22.65
N LEU A 171 -3.69 -34.71 22.72
CA LEU A 171 -4.07 -34.10 23.98
C LEU A 171 -4.77 -35.11 24.89
N SER A 172 -4.51 -35.01 26.20
CA SER A 172 -5.30 -35.73 27.21
C SER A 172 -6.76 -35.27 27.17
N GLN A 173 -7.69 -36.11 27.62
CA GLN A 173 -9.10 -35.72 27.58
C GLN A 173 -9.40 -34.47 28.40
N ASP A 174 -8.79 -34.32 29.58
CA ASP A 174 -8.89 -33.09 30.38
C ASP A 174 -8.50 -31.84 29.59
N ASN A 175 -7.42 -31.90 28.79
CA ASN A 175 -7.01 -30.77 27.95
C ASN A 175 -7.96 -30.54 26.77
N LYS A 176 -8.52 -31.62 26.18
CA LYS A 176 -9.52 -31.50 25.11
C LYS A 176 -10.79 -30.81 25.61
N THR A 177 -11.32 -31.24 26.76
CA THR A 177 -12.49 -30.63 27.39
C THR A 177 -12.28 -29.15 27.70
N LYS A 178 -11.09 -28.75 28.16
CA LYS A 178 -10.77 -27.35 28.45
C LYS A 178 -10.63 -26.48 27.19
N ILE A 179 -10.05 -27.02 26.11
CA ILE A 179 -9.69 -26.23 24.93
C ILE A 179 -10.80 -26.15 23.88
N LEU A 180 -11.69 -27.14 23.81
CA LEU A 180 -12.76 -27.20 22.81
C LEU A 180 -13.72 -26.00 22.86
N PRO A 181 -14.23 -25.55 24.03
CA PRO A 181 -15.07 -24.35 24.10
C PRO A 181 -14.31 -23.10 23.63
N ALA A 182 -13.02 -23.02 23.95
CA ALA A 182 -12.17 -21.89 23.57
C ALA A 182 -11.93 -21.82 22.06
N LEU A 183 -11.77 -22.99 21.41
CA LEU A 183 -11.71 -23.08 19.95
C LEU A 183 -13.04 -22.73 19.31
N ASN A 184 -14.16 -23.15 19.89
CA ASN A 184 -15.49 -22.81 19.37
C ASN A 184 -15.71 -21.29 19.35
N ILE A 185 -15.47 -20.63 20.49
CA ILE A 185 -15.57 -19.17 20.60
C ILE A 185 -14.63 -18.49 19.61
N TYR A 186 -13.38 -18.97 19.48
CA TYR A 186 -12.41 -18.38 18.56
C TYR A 186 -12.84 -18.49 17.10
N PHE A 187 -13.27 -19.67 16.63
CA PHE A 187 -13.66 -19.84 15.23
C PHE A 187 -15.03 -19.23 14.89
N GLU A 188 -15.94 -19.11 15.87
CA GLU A 188 -17.23 -18.45 15.65
C GLU A 188 -17.15 -16.93 15.69
N SER A 189 -16.39 -16.36 16.64
CA SER A 189 -16.40 -14.93 16.95
C SER A 189 -15.07 -14.20 16.70
N GLY A 190 -13.99 -14.92 16.41
CA GLY A 190 -12.64 -14.35 16.31
C GLY A 190 -12.04 -13.89 17.65
N LYS A 191 -12.77 -14.00 18.77
CA LYS A 191 -12.29 -13.62 20.11
C LYS A 191 -11.33 -14.68 20.62
N ILE A 192 -10.29 -14.27 21.34
CA ILE A 192 -9.33 -15.18 21.98
C ILE A 192 -9.73 -15.33 23.45
N PRO A 193 -10.56 -16.33 23.82
CA PRO A 193 -10.91 -16.57 25.21
C PRO A 193 -9.66 -16.93 26.02
N ARG A 194 -9.62 -16.43 27.25
CA ARG A 194 -8.60 -16.81 28.22
C ARG A 194 -8.85 -18.24 28.67
N VAL A 195 -7.87 -19.11 28.46
CA VAL A 195 -7.93 -20.51 28.91
C VAL A 195 -6.94 -20.67 30.05
N ASP A 196 -7.43 -20.64 31.27
CA ASP A 196 -6.57 -20.81 32.45
C ASP A 196 -6.27 -22.31 32.67
N ASN A 197 -5.16 -22.61 33.35
CA ASN A 197 -4.76 -23.97 33.76
C ASN A 197 -4.48 -24.97 32.62
N LEU A 198 -4.00 -24.51 31.46
CA LEU A 198 -3.46 -25.37 30.42
C LEU A 198 -1.96 -25.65 30.65
N SER A 199 -1.48 -26.80 30.19
CA SER A 199 -0.03 -27.02 30.12
C SER A 199 0.62 -26.07 29.12
N ALA A 200 1.88 -25.71 29.35
CA ALA A 200 2.62 -24.77 28.49
C ALA A 200 2.63 -25.18 27.00
N GLY A 201 2.65 -26.49 26.72
CA GLY A 201 2.57 -27.01 25.36
C GLY A 201 1.22 -26.73 24.68
N VAL A 202 0.12 -26.86 25.42
CA VAL A 202 -1.23 -26.58 24.90
C VAL A 202 -1.45 -25.09 24.73
N HIS A 203 -0.96 -24.27 25.66
CA HIS A 203 -0.96 -22.81 25.51
C HIS A 203 -0.26 -22.36 24.22
N LYS A 204 0.95 -22.87 23.98
CA LYS A 204 1.71 -22.54 22.77
C LYS A 204 1.02 -23.01 21.50
N TRP A 205 0.40 -24.19 21.52
CA TRP A 205 -0.37 -24.71 20.39
C TRP A 205 -1.62 -23.86 20.11
N TYR A 206 -2.35 -23.48 21.15
CA TYR A 206 -3.51 -22.61 21.03
C TYR A 206 -3.13 -21.22 20.50
N GLU A 207 -2.05 -20.64 21.02
CA GLU A 207 -1.49 -19.39 20.53
C GLU A 207 -1.14 -19.47 19.04
N GLN A 208 -0.52 -20.56 18.59
CA GLN A 208 -0.23 -20.80 17.16
C GLN A 208 -1.48 -20.75 16.30
N ILE A 209 -2.58 -21.37 16.73
CA ILE A 209 -3.86 -21.32 16.01
C ILE A 209 -4.39 -19.89 15.95
N THR A 210 -4.36 -19.16 17.06
CA THR A 210 -4.88 -17.79 17.12
C THR A 210 -4.07 -16.76 16.30
N GLN A 211 -2.83 -17.08 15.96
CA GLN A 211 -1.94 -16.24 15.14
C GLN A 211 -2.00 -16.54 13.63
N LEU A 212 -2.74 -17.57 13.21
CA LEU A 212 -2.89 -17.89 11.79
C LEU A 212 -3.63 -16.77 11.05
N ASN A 213 -3.33 -16.61 9.75
CA ASN A 213 -4.15 -15.78 8.88
C ASN A 213 -5.53 -16.44 8.67
N TYR A 214 -6.49 -15.69 8.12
CA TYR A 214 -7.86 -16.16 7.95
C TYR A 214 -7.98 -17.45 7.10
N GLU A 215 -7.21 -17.58 6.02
CA GLU A 215 -7.27 -18.75 5.13
C GLU A 215 -6.75 -20.02 5.82
N ASP A 216 -5.63 -19.90 6.55
CA ASP A 216 -5.02 -20.99 7.31
C ASP A 216 -5.87 -21.36 8.52
N ALA A 217 -6.41 -20.37 9.25
CA ALA A 217 -7.31 -20.58 10.37
C ALA A 217 -8.59 -21.31 9.94
N HIS A 218 -9.19 -20.92 8.80
CA HIS A 218 -10.35 -21.60 8.23
C HIS A 218 -10.03 -23.05 7.83
N THR A 219 -8.85 -23.28 7.27
CA THR A 219 -8.39 -24.64 6.90
C THR A 219 -8.21 -25.50 8.15
N VAL A 220 -7.62 -24.97 9.22
CA VAL A 220 -7.50 -25.65 10.52
C VAL A 220 -8.87 -25.92 11.14
N ALA A 221 -9.80 -24.95 11.11
CA ALA A 221 -11.17 -25.11 11.60
C ALA A 221 -11.90 -26.27 10.89
N LEU A 222 -11.79 -26.33 9.55
CA LEU A 222 -12.38 -27.41 8.74
C LEU A 222 -11.82 -28.78 9.15
N TRP A 223 -10.50 -28.91 9.26
CA TRP A 223 -9.87 -30.19 9.59
C TRP A 223 -10.06 -30.61 11.04
N LEU A 224 -10.12 -29.66 11.99
CA LEU A 224 -10.52 -29.95 13.37
C LEU A 224 -11.99 -30.39 13.45
N SER A 225 -12.88 -29.78 12.66
CA SER A 225 -14.30 -30.16 12.62
C SER A 225 -14.48 -31.58 12.06
N ARG A 226 -13.74 -31.92 11.00
CA ARG A 226 -13.71 -33.29 10.47
C ARG A 226 -13.17 -34.30 11.47
N TYR A 227 -12.11 -33.93 12.17
CA TYR A 227 -11.56 -34.76 13.24
C TYR A 227 -12.58 -35.00 14.37
N CYS A 228 -13.33 -33.98 14.75
CA CYS A 228 -14.38 -34.09 15.78
C CYS A 228 -15.57 -34.93 15.30
N PHE A 229 -15.88 -34.88 14.00
CA PHE A 229 -16.91 -35.71 13.38
C PHE A 229 -16.52 -37.18 13.22
N ASP A 230 -15.31 -37.47 12.71
CA ASP A 230 -14.75 -38.81 12.57
C ASP A 230 -13.21 -38.75 12.68
N SER A 231 -12.70 -39.05 13.87
CA SER A 231 -11.27 -38.96 14.16
C SER A 231 -10.45 -40.01 13.41
N ASP A 232 -11.00 -41.21 13.23
CA ASP A 232 -10.30 -42.34 12.62
C ASP A 232 -10.16 -42.15 11.11
N ALA A 233 -11.24 -41.73 10.44
CA ALA A 233 -11.20 -41.39 9.03
C ALA A 233 -10.24 -40.22 8.74
N THR A 234 -10.30 -39.16 9.55
CA THR A 234 -9.43 -37.98 9.38
C THR A 234 -7.95 -38.34 9.52
N LEU A 235 -7.59 -39.20 10.48
CA LEU A 235 -6.21 -39.66 10.66
C LEU A 235 -5.76 -40.62 9.55
N ALA A 236 -6.67 -41.44 9.01
CA ALA A 236 -6.38 -42.30 7.86
C ALA A 236 -6.08 -41.45 6.61
N ASP A 237 -6.85 -40.39 6.38
CA ASP A 237 -6.62 -39.43 5.29
C ASP A 237 -5.23 -38.80 5.39
N PHE A 238 -4.83 -38.35 6.58
CA PHE A 238 -3.47 -37.81 6.78
C PHE A 238 -2.36 -38.82 6.48
N LYS A 239 -2.56 -40.11 6.77
CA LYS A 239 -1.60 -41.17 6.42
C LYS A 239 -1.49 -41.30 4.90
N ILE A 240 -2.62 -41.37 4.19
CA ILE A 240 -2.65 -41.48 2.72
C ILE A 240 -1.98 -40.27 2.06
N MET A 241 -2.25 -39.06 2.56
CA MET A 241 -1.66 -37.81 2.04
C MET A 241 -0.15 -37.74 2.25
N SER A 242 0.34 -38.21 3.42
CA SER A 242 1.78 -38.25 3.70
C SER A 242 2.52 -39.20 2.76
N GLN A 243 1.96 -40.39 2.50
CA GLN A 243 2.53 -41.38 1.58
C GLN A 243 2.54 -40.86 0.13
N LYS A 244 1.47 -40.22 -0.34
CA LYS A 244 1.42 -39.60 -1.68
C LYS A 244 2.50 -38.53 -1.86
N THR A 245 2.77 -37.75 -0.82
CA THR A 245 3.80 -36.70 -0.86
C THR A 245 5.22 -37.27 -0.94
N GLU A 246 5.49 -38.39 -0.27
CA GLU A 246 6.78 -39.09 -0.34
C GLU A 246 7.00 -39.76 -1.69
N LEU A 247 5.98 -40.44 -2.22
CA LEU A 247 6.00 -41.03 -3.56
C LEU A 247 6.28 -39.96 -4.64
N ALA A 248 5.64 -38.79 -4.54
CA ALA A 248 5.89 -37.68 -5.48
C ALA A 248 7.31 -37.10 -5.41
N LYS A 249 7.99 -37.21 -4.26
CA LYS A 249 9.40 -36.80 -4.11
C LYS A 249 10.36 -37.83 -4.67
N VAL A 250 10.11 -39.12 -4.44
CA VAL A 250 10.93 -40.22 -4.96
C VAL A 250 10.85 -40.30 -6.49
N THR A 251 9.66 -40.11 -7.09
CA THR A 251 9.51 -40.08 -8.55
C THR A 251 10.18 -38.86 -9.21
N LYS A 252 10.37 -37.76 -8.48
CA LYS A 252 11.12 -36.59 -8.99
C LYS A 252 12.65 -36.75 -8.90
N GLN A 253 13.15 -37.62 -8.03
CA GLN A 253 14.59 -37.89 -7.93
C GLN A 253 15.11 -38.95 -8.92
N ASN A 254 14.25 -39.90 -9.35
CA ASN A 254 14.69 -40.98 -10.25
C ASN A 254 14.46 -40.70 -11.75
N ASN A 255 13.80 -39.60 -12.12
CA ASN A 255 13.53 -39.24 -13.52
C ASN A 255 14.56 -38.23 -14.07
N THR A 256 15.82 -38.63 -14.06
CA THR A 256 16.82 -38.16 -15.04
C THR A 256 17.41 -39.40 -15.71
N LYS A 257 16.99 -39.63 -16.96
CA LYS A 257 17.26 -40.78 -17.86
C LYS A 257 16.22 -41.91 -17.76
N TYR A 258 15.15 -41.79 -18.53
CA TYR A 258 14.69 -42.89 -19.37
C TYR A 258 13.89 -42.33 -20.57
N ASN A 259 14.35 -42.69 -21.77
CA ASN A 259 13.58 -42.57 -23.00
C ASN A 259 12.44 -43.58 -22.92
N SER A 260 11.20 -43.12 -23.02
CA SER A 260 10.06 -44.00 -23.33
C SER A 260 9.29 -43.43 -24.50
N THR A 261 9.70 -43.89 -25.68
CA THR A 261 8.89 -43.97 -26.88
C THR A 261 7.83 -45.06 -26.67
N VAL A 262 6.64 -44.66 -26.24
CA VAL A 262 5.44 -45.49 -26.39
C VAL A 262 4.43 -44.66 -27.16
N ASN A 263 4.15 -45.08 -28.39
CA ASN A 263 3.15 -44.50 -29.26
C ASN A 263 1.74 -44.78 -28.70
N PRO A 264 0.94 -43.76 -28.35
CA PRO A 264 -0.45 -43.96 -28.01
C PRO A 264 -1.30 -44.19 -29.29
N PRO A 265 -2.38 -44.99 -29.20
CA PRO A 265 -3.25 -45.30 -30.33
C PRO A 265 -3.98 -44.06 -30.87
N ALA A 266 -4.10 -44.00 -32.20
CA ALA A 266 -4.32 -42.81 -33.01
C ALA A 266 -5.75 -42.22 -33.03
N GLN A 267 -6.61 -42.43 -32.03
CA GLN A 267 -8.03 -42.03 -32.15
C GLN A 267 -8.58 -40.99 -31.17
N VAL A 268 -7.76 -40.36 -30.31
CA VAL A 268 -8.23 -39.27 -29.40
C VAL A 268 -7.73 -37.87 -29.83
N ASN A 269 -7.12 -37.74 -31.02
CA ASN A 269 -6.41 -36.51 -31.42
C ASN A 269 -7.26 -35.37 -32.01
N GLN A 270 -8.58 -35.54 -32.19
CA GLN A 270 -9.41 -34.48 -32.77
C GLN A 270 -10.05 -33.55 -31.73
N LEU A 271 -10.37 -34.03 -30.52
CA LEU A 271 -10.95 -33.16 -29.47
C LEU A 271 -9.90 -32.26 -28.80
N HIS A 272 -8.66 -32.75 -28.64
CA HIS A 272 -7.59 -32.00 -27.98
C HIS A 272 -7.06 -30.80 -28.79
N ARG A 273 -7.22 -30.83 -30.13
CA ARG A 273 -6.75 -29.74 -31.01
C ARG A 273 -7.59 -28.46 -30.89
N LYS A 274 -8.84 -28.57 -30.41
CA LYS A 274 -9.70 -27.40 -30.14
C LYS A 274 -9.42 -26.77 -28.77
N TYR A 275 -9.02 -27.57 -27.77
CA TYR A 275 -8.70 -27.08 -26.43
C TYR A 275 -7.26 -26.54 -26.27
N SER A 276 -6.30 -26.93 -27.13
CA SER A 276 -4.92 -26.40 -27.03
C SER A 276 -4.80 -24.92 -27.44
N LYS A 277 -5.66 -24.44 -28.34
CA LYS A 277 -5.71 -23.00 -28.70
C LYS A 277 -6.14 -22.13 -27.52
N LEU A 278 -7.00 -22.63 -26.63
CA LEU A 278 -7.45 -21.91 -25.45
C LEU A 278 -6.33 -21.74 -24.40
N ALA A 279 -5.43 -22.74 -24.29
CA ALA A 279 -4.28 -22.67 -23.40
C ALA A 279 -3.25 -21.61 -23.83
N SER A 280 -3.10 -21.36 -25.13
CA SER A 280 -2.23 -20.29 -25.65
C SER A 280 -2.80 -18.90 -25.39
N ILE A 281 -4.13 -18.72 -25.42
CA ILE A 281 -4.79 -17.43 -25.15
C ILE A 281 -4.61 -17.02 -23.68
N LYS A 282 -4.72 -17.95 -22.73
CA LYS A 282 -4.49 -17.68 -21.30
C LYS A 282 -3.08 -17.13 -21.02
N LYS A 283 -2.07 -17.51 -21.82
CA LYS A 283 -0.68 -17.07 -21.63
C LYS A 283 -0.42 -15.62 -22.05
N LEU A 284 -1.23 -15.06 -22.95
CA LEU A 284 -1.10 -13.67 -23.41
C LEU A 284 -1.97 -12.69 -22.61
N LEU A 285 -2.92 -13.20 -21.82
CA LEU A 285 -3.91 -12.38 -21.14
C LEU A 285 -3.26 -11.43 -20.13
N LEU A 286 -2.32 -11.91 -19.31
CA LEU A 286 -1.65 -11.08 -18.30
C LEU A 286 -0.86 -9.90 -18.91
N PRO A 287 0.05 -10.09 -19.90
CA PRO A 287 0.70 -8.98 -20.58
C PRO A 287 -0.27 -7.98 -21.22
N CYS A 288 -1.31 -8.47 -21.89
CA CYS A 288 -2.32 -7.60 -22.52
C CYS A 288 -3.07 -6.76 -21.48
N VAL A 289 -3.54 -7.38 -20.39
CA VAL A 289 -4.22 -6.67 -19.30
C VAL A 289 -3.32 -5.59 -18.71
N TRP A 290 -2.04 -5.87 -18.49
CA TRP A 290 -1.10 -4.89 -17.95
C TRP A 290 -0.83 -3.71 -18.89
N VAL A 291 -0.66 -3.98 -20.20
CA VAL A 291 -0.49 -2.93 -21.20
C VAL A 291 -1.72 -2.03 -21.24
N CYS A 292 -2.92 -2.64 -21.28
CA CYS A 292 -4.18 -1.90 -21.25
C CYS A 292 -4.31 -1.07 -19.98
N ALA A 293 -4.06 -1.64 -18.80
CA ALA A 293 -4.12 -0.92 -17.53
C ALA A 293 -3.16 0.29 -17.50
N THR A 294 -1.92 0.10 -17.97
CA THR A 294 -0.93 1.18 -18.04
C THR A 294 -1.38 2.29 -18.98
N LEU A 295 -1.87 1.95 -20.17
CA LEU A 295 -2.37 2.94 -21.14
C LEU A 295 -3.61 3.66 -20.63
N SER A 296 -4.55 2.95 -20.01
CA SER A 296 -5.74 3.54 -19.39
C SER A 296 -5.37 4.54 -18.29
N LEU A 297 -4.38 4.24 -17.45
CA LEU A 297 -3.90 5.18 -16.41
C LEU A 297 -3.24 6.43 -17.01
N ILE A 298 -2.46 6.28 -18.08
CA ILE A 298 -1.85 7.42 -18.79
C ILE A 298 -2.93 8.30 -19.41
N ILE A 299 -3.87 7.70 -20.14
CA ILE A 299 -4.99 8.40 -20.78
C ILE A 299 -5.83 9.12 -19.72
N TRP A 300 -6.21 8.43 -18.65
CA TRP A 300 -6.97 9.02 -17.55
C TRP A 300 -6.22 10.21 -16.97
N GLY A 301 -4.93 10.08 -16.60
CA GLY A 301 -4.23 11.20 -15.99
C GLY A 301 -4.02 12.39 -16.93
N ILE A 302 -3.91 12.17 -18.25
CA ILE A 302 -3.96 13.26 -19.24
C ILE A 302 -5.34 13.96 -19.21
N TYR A 303 -6.43 13.19 -19.24
CA TYR A 303 -7.79 13.75 -19.19
C TYR A 303 -8.08 14.50 -17.88
N ALA A 304 -7.74 13.90 -16.74
CA ALA A 304 -7.92 14.51 -15.42
C ALA A 304 -7.14 15.82 -15.29
N ASN A 305 -5.92 15.87 -15.82
CA ASN A 305 -5.10 17.08 -15.77
C ASN A 305 -5.61 18.19 -16.69
N ASN A 306 -6.21 17.84 -17.84
CA ASN A 306 -6.77 18.82 -18.77
C ASN A 306 -8.08 19.42 -18.25
N GLY A 307 -8.90 18.66 -17.52
CA GLY A 307 -10.19 19.12 -16.99
C GLY A 307 -10.10 20.14 -15.83
N ILE A 308 -9.02 20.12 -15.06
CA ILE A 308 -8.92 20.89 -13.79
C ILE A 308 -8.39 22.33 -14.02
N LYS A 309 -7.76 22.62 -15.16
CA LYS A 309 -6.87 23.79 -15.28
C LYS A 309 -7.52 25.15 -15.60
N SER A 310 -8.74 25.23 -16.11
CA SER A 310 -9.31 26.53 -16.50
C SER A 310 -10.23 27.12 -15.44
N SER A 311 -11.28 26.38 -15.05
CA SER A 311 -12.29 26.88 -14.11
C SER A 311 -11.77 27.03 -12.68
N ALA A 312 -10.93 26.11 -12.21
CA ALA A 312 -10.42 26.15 -10.85
C ALA A 312 -9.41 27.28 -10.64
N VAL A 313 -8.58 27.59 -11.64
CA VAL A 313 -7.65 28.74 -11.56
C VAL A 313 -8.43 30.05 -11.55
N ALA A 314 -9.45 30.18 -12.42
CA ALA A 314 -10.30 31.36 -12.44
C ALA A 314 -10.95 31.62 -11.07
N SER A 315 -11.45 30.58 -10.40
CA SER A 315 -12.11 30.71 -9.08
C SER A 315 -11.16 31.17 -7.95
N ILE A 316 -9.89 30.75 -7.97
CA ILE A 316 -8.92 31.16 -6.93
C ILE A 316 -8.47 32.60 -7.15
N CYS A 317 -8.30 32.98 -8.42
CA CYS A 317 -7.86 34.32 -8.80
C CYS A 317 -9.00 35.32 -9.01
N GLU A 318 -10.25 34.95 -8.72
CA GLU A 318 -11.39 35.88 -8.78
C GLU A 318 -11.33 36.91 -7.65
N ASN A 319 -10.89 36.48 -6.46
CA ASN A 319 -10.77 37.32 -5.26
C ASN A 319 -9.30 37.68 -4.94
N THR A 320 -8.46 37.78 -5.96
CA THR A 320 -7.06 38.20 -5.80
C THR A 320 -6.99 39.64 -5.28
N ILE A 321 -6.06 39.91 -4.36
CA ILE A 321 -5.80 41.29 -3.87
C ILE A 321 -4.93 42.06 -4.87
N GLY A 322 -4.03 41.35 -5.56
CA GLY A 322 -3.15 41.90 -6.57
C GLY A 322 -3.61 41.61 -8.00
N SER A 323 -2.74 41.84 -8.97
CA SER A 323 -2.97 41.56 -10.38
C SER A 323 -3.37 40.11 -10.63
N ARG A 324 -4.41 39.93 -11.45
CA ARG A 324 -4.91 38.62 -11.88
C ARG A 324 -3.80 37.81 -12.56
N ASP A 325 -2.94 38.45 -13.35
CA ASP A 325 -1.84 37.80 -14.05
C ASP A 325 -0.82 37.20 -13.08
N TYR A 326 -0.49 37.93 -12.01
CA TYR A 326 0.41 37.43 -10.97
C TYR A 326 -0.24 36.32 -10.15
N CYS A 327 -1.55 36.36 -9.90
CA CYS A 327 -2.26 35.23 -9.30
C CYS A 327 -2.22 34.00 -10.20
N HIS A 328 -2.46 34.15 -11.51
CA HIS A 328 -2.31 33.07 -12.48
C HIS A 328 -0.89 32.53 -12.50
N LEU A 329 0.14 33.39 -12.45
CA LEU A 329 1.52 32.98 -12.33
C LEU A 329 1.77 32.19 -11.05
N ALA A 330 1.23 32.64 -9.91
CA ALA A 330 1.34 31.93 -8.65
C ALA A 330 0.78 30.51 -8.75
N VAL A 331 -0.43 30.39 -9.30
CA VAL A 331 -1.12 29.10 -9.46
C VAL A 331 -0.39 28.21 -10.47
N ASN A 332 0.16 28.77 -11.55
CA ASN A 332 0.93 28.02 -12.52
C ASN A 332 2.27 27.52 -11.96
N LEU A 333 2.93 28.32 -11.11
CA LEU A 333 4.22 27.94 -10.51
C LEU A 333 4.06 26.98 -9.32
N ALA A 334 3.15 27.27 -8.39
CA ALA A 334 2.99 26.51 -7.16
C ALA A 334 1.93 25.40 -7.24
N GLY A 335 1.00 25.49 -8.18
CA GLY A 335 -0.16 24.61 -8.28
C GLY A 335 -1.30 25.02 -7.34
N ILE A 336 -2.54 24.74 -7.77
CA ILE A 336 -3.77 25.03 -7.02
C ILE A 336 -3.74 24.44 -5.60
N ASN A 337 -3.31 23.18 -5.49
CA ASN A 337 -3.33 22.47 -4.21
C ASN A 337 -2.35 23.06 -3.20
N ALA A 338 -1.16 23.49 -3.64
CA ALA A 338 -0.20 24.13 -2.74
C ALA A 338 -0.75 25.46 -2.20
N ILE A 339 -1.42 26.25 -3.06
CA ILE A 339 -2.07 27.51 -2.68
C ILE A 339 -3.31 27.29 -1.80
N LYS A 340 -4.05 26.18 -1.96
CA LYS A 340 -5.17 25.87 -1.06
C LYS A 340 -4.72 25.34 0.30
N GLN A 341 -3.61 24.61 0.33
CA GLN A 341 -3.05 24.02 1.56
C GLN A 341 -2.28 25.04 2.40
N THR A 342 -1.98 26.21 1.87
CA THR A 342 -1.31 27.25 2.64
C THR A 342 -2.26 27.80 3.71
N PRO A 343 -1.82 27.89 4.98
CA PRO A 343 -2.77 28.13 6.06
C PRO A 343 -3.31 29.56 6.00
N THR A 344 -4.63 29.69 5.86
CA THR A 344 -5.33 30.98 5.73
C THR A 344 -5.36 31.80 7.02
N LYS A 345 -5.17 31.14 8.18
CA LYS A 345 -5.17 31.76 9.52
C LYS A 345 -3.82 32.34 9.96
N ILE A 346 -2.82 32.38 9.08
CA ILE A 346 -1.50 32.90 9.43
C ILE A 346 -1.42 34.40 9.16
N PHE A 347 -0.74 35.10 10.06
CA PHE A 347 -0.41 36.52 10.06
C PHE A 347 -0.16 37.13 8.67
N PRO A 348 -0.57 38.39 8.45
CA PRO A 348 -0.35 39.07 7.17
C PRO A 348 1.15 39.20 6.88
N LEU A 349 1.52 39.09 5.60
CA LEU A 349 2.86 39.41 5.12
C LEU A 349 3.26 40.82 5.56
N THR A 350 4.36 40.92 6.31
CA THR A 350 4.98 42.19 6.75
C THR A 350 6.01 42.67 5.72
N SER A 351 6.42 43.94 5.80
CA SER A 351 7.50 44.50 4.98
C SER A 351 8.82 43.73 5.08
N THR A 352 9.12 43.17 6.26
CA THR A 352 10.33 42.34 6.47
C THR A 352 10.23 41.02 5.72
N THR A 353 9.07 40.35 5.74
CA THR A 353 8.87 39.10 5.00
C THR A 353 8.85 39.30 3.49
N THR A 354 8.29 40.41 2.98
CA THR A 354 8.32 40.72 1.54
C THR A 354 9.74 41.04 1.07
N GLN A 355 10.52 41.79 1.86
CA GLN A 355 11.93 42.06 1.58
C GLN A 355 12.76 40.76 1.55
N ALA A 356 12.54 39.87 2.51
CA ALA A 356 13.21 38.56 2.54
C ALA A 356 12.83 37.69 1.33
N ALA A 357 11.56 37.72 0.89
CA ALA A 357 11.10 37.00 -0.29
C ALA A 357 11.73 37.54 -1.57
N ASN A 358 11.83 38.88 -1.70
CA ASN A 358 12.50 39.54 -2.82
C ASN A 358 13.97 39.13 -2.89
N LEU A 359 14.71 39.24 -1.78
CA LEU A 359 16.11 38.83 -1.72
C LEU A 359 16.31 37.34 -2.04
N GLY A 360 15.40 36.48 -1.56
CA GLY A 360 15.41 35.05 -1.88
C GLY A 360 15.24 34.78 -3.38
N CYS A 361 14.31 35.48 -4.04
CA CYS A 361 14.09 35.32 -5.48
C CYS A 361 15.24 35.87 -6.32
N GLN A 362 15.86 36.97 -5.88
CA GLN A 362 17.05 37.53 -6.51
C GLN A 362 18.25 36.58 -6.46
N ARG A 363 18.50 35.96 -5.31
CA ARG A 363 19.52 34.91 -5.18
C ARG A 363 19.26 33.75 -6.14
N TYR A 364 18.00 33.34 -6.27
CA TYR A 364 17.60 32.28 -7.20
C TYR A 364 17.80 32.69 -8.68
N ALA A 365 17.50 33.95 -9.03
CA ALA A 365 17.76 34.49 -10.35
C ALA A 365 19.26 34.47 -10.69
N ASN A 366 20.11 34.93 -9.77
CA ASN A 366 21.57 34.89 -9.92
C ASN A 366 22.09 33.47 -10.14
N PHE A 367 21.60 32.51 -9.34
CA PHE A 367 21.94 31.10 -9.51
C PHE A 367 21.53 30.57 -10.89
N LYS A 368 20.31 30.85 -11.35
CA LYS A 368 19.83 30.41 -12.67
C LYS A 368 20.51 31.12 -13.83
N ALA A 369 21.04 32.31 -13.63
CA ALA A 369 21.87 33.03 -14.59
C ALA A 369 23.29 32.45 -14.70
N GLY A 370 23.66 31.46 -13.87
CA GLY A 370 24.98 30.81 -13.88
C GLY A 370 26.04 31.50 -13.03
N ILE A 371 25.65 32.46 -12.19
CA ILE A 371 26.54 33.16 -11.26
C ILE A 371 26.76 32.23 -10.05
N LYS A 372 27.98 31.71 -9.88
CA LYS A 372 28.27 30.68 -8.86
C LYS A 372 28.85 31.22 -7.55
N ASN A 373 29.61 32.32 -7.60
CA ASN A 373 30.46 32.73 -6.49
C ASN A 373 29.86 33.85 -5.62
N GLU A 374 28.99 34.69 -6.19
CA GLU A 374 28.41 35.84 -5.50
C GLU A 374 26.90 35.86 -5.75
N LEU A 375 26.17 35.08 -4.95
CA LEU A 375 24.71 35.03 -5.06
C LEU A 375 24.03 36.21 -4.36
N ASP A 376 24.74 36.95 -3.50
CA ASP A 376 24.16 38.08 -2.76
C ASP A 376 23.75 39.20 -3.73
N PRO A 377 22.46 39.57 -3.81
CA PRO A 377 21.99 40.61 -4.72
C PRO A 377 22.61 41.99 -4.46
N LYS A 378 23.25 42.21 -3.31
CA LYS A 378 24.03 43.43 -3.05
C LYS A 378 25.32 43.50 -3.87
N GLN A 379 25.94 42.36 -4.13
CA GLN A 379 27.17 42.24 -4.92
C GLN A 379 26.84 42.07 -6.40
N THR A 380 25.81 41.27 -6.69
CA THR A 380 25.33 40.98 -8.04
C THR A 380 23.88 41.43 -8.19
N PRO A 381 23.66 42.75 -8.36
CA PRO A 381 22.31 43.28 -8.51
C PRO A 381 21.65 42.68 -9.75
N VAL A 382 20.39 42.31 -9.58
CA VAL A 382 19.52 41.86 -10.66
C VAL A 382 19.05 43.06 -11.48
N THR A 383 18.70 42.84 -12.75
CA THR A 383 18.28 43.93 -13.64
C THR A 383 16.86 44.40 -13.36
N PHE A 384 16.00 43.52 -12.83
CA PHE A 384 14.62 43.85 -12.50
C PHE A 384 14.13 42.99 -11.32
N THR A 385 13.35 43.56 -10.42
CA THR A 385 12.58 42.83 -9.42
C THR A 385 11.25 43.52 -9.21
N TYR A 386 10.17 42.74 -9.22
CA TYR A 386 8.86 43.21 -8.84
C TYR A 386 8.19 42.11 -8.02
N GLY A 387 7.52 42.49 -6.93
CA GLY A 387 6.86 41.53 -6.06
C GLY A 387 5.50 42.04 -5.61
N GLU A 388 4.50 41.18 -5.69
CA GLU A 388 3.11 41.53 -5.45
C GLU A 388 2.40 40.49 -4.58
N LYS A 389 1.54 41.00 -3.69
CA LYS A 389 0.68 40.18 -2.85
C LYS A 389 -0.58 39.82 -3.62
N VAL A 390 -0.67 38.57 -4.07
CA VAL A 390 -1.81 38.09 -4.87
C VAL A 390 -2.95 37.56 -3.99
N LEU A 391 -2.63 36.95 -2.85
CA LEU A 391 -3.61 36.49 -1.85
C LEU A 391 -3.14 36.92 -0.45
N PRO A 392 -4.01 36.90 0.58
CA PRO A 392 -3.66 37.33 1.94
C PRO A 392 -2.33 36.76 2.49
N HIS A 393 -1.98 35.54 2.08
CA HIS A 393 -0.84 34.76 2.55
C HIS A 393 0.07 34.27 1.40
N ILE A 394 -0.11 34.77 0.17
CA ILE A 394 0.73 34.42 -1.00
C ILE A 394 1.36 35.68 -1.58
N TYR A 395 2.67 35.65 -1.72
CA TYR A 395 3.47 36.70 -2.33
C TYR A 395 4.22 36.14 -3.54
N VAL A 396 4.12 36.82 -4.68
CA VAL A 396 4.79 36.41 -5.91
C VAL A 396 5.87 37.42 -6.23
N VAL A 397 7.06 36.95 -6.56
CA VAL A 397 8.19 37.78 -6.95
C VAL A 397 8.64 37.38 -8.34
N GLU A 398 8.67 38.34 -9.26
CA GLU A 398 9.34 38.24 -10.55
C GLU A 398 10.73 38.88 -10.46
N THR A 399 11.73 38.24 -11.05
CA THR A 399 13.09 38.77 -11.10
C THR A 399 13.75 38.45 -12.42
N GLN A 400 14.49 39.41 -12.99
CA GLN A 400 15.25 39.24 -14.23
C GLN A 400 16.74 39.46 -13.97
N GLN A 401 17.58 38.63 -14.57
CA GLN A 401 19.04 38.73 -14.48
C GLN A 401 19.71 38.38 -15.81
N LYS A 402 20.80 39.06 -16.15
CA LYS A 402 21.63 38.76 -17.32
C LYS A 402 22.40 37.45 -17.12
N LYS A 403 22.43 36.57 -18.13
CA LYS A 403 23.24 35.34 -18.06
C LYS A 403 24.74 35.66 -18.01
N TRP A 404 25.48 34.94 -17.17
CA TRP A 404 26.92 35.18 -16.95
C TRP A 404 27.79 34.95 -18.20
N GLN A 405 27.41 34.03 -19.09
CA GLN A 405 28.23 33.62 -20.26
C GLN A 405 27.46 33.57 -21.59
N GLN A 406 26.19 33.95 -21.59
CA GLN A 406 25.34 33.87 -22.79
C GLN A 406 24.64 35.21 -23.01
N GLN A 407 24.35 35.54 -24.26
CA GLN A 407 23.44 36.66 -24.53
C GLN A 407 22.02 36.31 -24.08
N GLY A 408 21.35 37.29 -23.50
CA GLY A 408 19.96 37.21 -23.06
C GLY A 408 19.79 37.17 -21.54
N ASP A 409 18.55 37.38 -21.15
CA ASP A 409 18.16 37.45 -19.75
C ASP A 409 17.49 36.16 -19.30
N VAL A 410 17.72 35.79 -18.04
CA VAL A 410 16.97 34.77 -17.32
C VAL A 410 15.97 35.51 -16.44
N ARG A 411 14.69 35.21 -16.64
CA ARG A 411 13.62 35.68 -15.80
C ARG A 411 13.12 34.54 -14.94
N VAL A 412 12.91 34.78 -13.66
CA VAL A 412 12.41 33.79 -12.70
C VAL A 412 11.17 34.33 -12.00
N GLY A 413 10.25 33.43 -11.68
CA GLY A 413 9.12 33.69 -10.80
C GLY A 413 9.25 32.84 -9.55
N CYS A 414 9.01 33.44 -8.38
CA CYS A 414 9.04 32.78 -7.09
C CYS A 414 7.73 33.03 -6.36
N VAL A 415 7.14 31.98 -5.79
CA VAL A 415 5.92 32.03 -4.99
C VAL A 415 6.27 31.73 -3.55
N TYR A 416 5.94 32.65 -2.66
CA TYR A 416 6.17 32.54 -1.23
C TYR A 416 4.86 32.54 -0.46
N THR A 417 4.88 31.88 0.69
CA THR A 417 3.85 31.96 1.72
C THR A 417 4.45 32.35 3.05
N VAL A 418 3.60 32.55 4.06
CA VAL A 418 4.05 32.88 5.41
C VAL A 418 4.65 31.62 6.07
N GLY A 419 5.88 31.74 6.59
CA GLY A 419 6.53 30.64 7.30
C GLY A 419 5.93 30.39 8.69
N ARG A 420 6.29 29.26 9.30
CA ARG A 420 5.99 29.01 10.72
C ARG A 420 6.82 30.00 11.57
N GLN A 421 6.17 30.72 12.50
CA GLN A 421 6.81 31.66 13.44
C GLN A 421 7.31 32.99 12.84
N GLU A 422 6.62 33.54 11.83
CA GLU A 422 6.67 34.98 11.44
C GLU A 422 8.00 35.56 10.91
N ARG A 423 9.13 34.84 10.98
CA ARG A 423 10.45 35.44 10.70
C ARG A 423 10.99 35.22 9.29
N SER A 424 10.47 34.25 8.55
CA SER A 424 10.92 33.99 7.18
C SER A 424 9.77 33.57 6.27
N PRO A 425 9.69 34.13 5.05
CA PRO A 425 8.77 33.62 4.05
C PRO A 425 9.17 32.19 3.67
N ARG A 426 8.19 31.31 3.53
CA ARG A 426 8.40 29.95 3.05
C ARG A 426 8.25 29.95 1.54
N LEU A 427 9.29 29.53 0.82
CA LEU A 427 9.20 29.32 -0.62
C LEU A 427 8.26 28.14 -0.90
N LEU A 428 7.22 28.38 -1.72
CA LEU A 428 6.33 27.33 -2.23
C LEU A 428 6.86 26.76 -3.54
N ALA A 429 7.23 27.62 -4.48
CA ALA A 429 7.76 27.23 -5.78
C ALA A 429 8.64 28.35 -6.37
N ALA A 430 9.60 27.99 -7.22
CA ALA A 430 10.34 28.95 -8.02
C ALA A 430 10.85 28.32 -9.32
N ASP A 431 10.70 29.02 -10.44
CA ASP A 431 11.22 28.56 -11.73
C ASP A 431 11.56 29.71 -12.69
N VAL A 432 12.24 29.37 -13.79
CA VAL A 432 12.53 30.25 -14.92
C VAL A 432 11.26 30.43 -15.75
N ILE A 433 10.82 31.68 -15.92
CA ILE A 433 9.62 32.05 -16.66
C ILE A 433 9.98 32.68 -18.01
N ASP A 434 9.07 32.60 -18.99
CA ASP A 434 9.25 33.23 -20.30
C ASP A 434 9.34 34.76 -20.13
N ASN A 435 10.16 35.45 -20.92
CA ASN A 435 10.23 36.92 -20.89
C ASN A 435 8.89 37.60 -21.24
N ASN A 436 8.00 36.89 -21.93
CA ASN A 436 6.67 37.37 -22.33
C ASN A 436 5.55 36.61 -21.60
N TRP A 437 5.79 36.12 -20.38
CA TRP A 437 4.83 35.30 -19.65
C TRP A 437 3.49 36.02 -19.41
N SER A 438 3.50 37.34 -19.20
CA SER A 438 2.29 38.14 -18.95
C SER A 438 1.36 38.23 -20.17
N LEU A 439 1.88 38.09 -21.39
CA LEU A 439 1.08 38.12 -22.62
C LEU A 439 0.46 36.76 -22.96
N LYS A 440 0.94 35.68 -22.35
CA LYS A 440 0.40 34.33 -22.54
C LYS A 440 -0.47 33.98 -21.33
N LEU A 441 -1.80 34.02 -21.51
CA LEU A 441 -2.79 33.64 -20.49
C LEU A 441 -2.53 32.26 -19.83
N ALA A 442 -1.76 31.39 -20.47
CA ALA A 442 -1.24 30.16 -19.88
C ALA A 442 0.29 30.16 -19.94
N TYR A 443 0.95 30.58 -18.85
CA TYR A 443 2.36 30.24 -18.65
C TYR A 443 2.47 28.71 -18.55
N LYS A 444 3.14 28.10 -19.53
CA LYS A 444 3.40 26.67 -19.58
C LYS A 444 4.47 26.35 -18.55
N ALA A 445 4.03 26.05 -17.32
CA ALA A 445 4.91 25.62 -16.25
C ALA A 445 5.85 24.52 -16.73
N ARG A 446 7.15 24.68 -16.44
CA ARG A 446 8.21 23.79 -16.89
C ARG A 446 7.95 22.36 -16.44
N LYS A 447 8.24 21.41 -17.34
CA LYS A 447 8.26 19.95 -17.15
C LYS A 447 7.42 19.52 -15.94
N LEU A 448 6.10 19.53 -16.14
CA LEU A 448 5.15 18.95 -15.21
C LEU A 448 5.75 17.64 -14.72
N GLN A 449 6.18 17.59 -13.46
CA GLN A 449 6.76 16.34 -12.96
C GLN A 449 5.61 15.35 -13.00
N LEU A 450 5.84 14.14 -13.55
CA LEU A 450 4.79 13.12 -13.56
C LEU A 450 4.19 12.92 -12.16
N LYS A 451 4.98 13.17 -11.11
CA LYS A 451 4.56 13.15 -9.70
C LYS A 451 3.44 14.14 -9.40
N ASP A 452 3.51 15.34 -9.96
CA ASP A 452 2.48 16.38 -9.73
C ASP A 452 1.21 16.08 -10.54
N THR A 453 1.36 15.41 -11.69
CA THR A 453 0.23 15.07 -12.57
C THR A 453 -0.54 13.84 -12.10
N PHE A 454 0.20 12.78 -11.80
CA PHE A 454 -0.37 11.45 -11.55
C PHE A 454 -0.34 11.08 -10.06
N GLY A 455 0.30 11.89 -9.20
CA GLY A 455 0.32 11.68 -7.76
C GLY A 455 0.93 10.34 -7.36
N THR A 456 0.16 9.53 -6.64
CA THR A 456 0.55 8.17 -6.24
C THR A 456 0.65 7.21 -7.42
N TYR A 457 -0.11 7.45 -8.50
CA TYR A 457 -0.10 6.60 -9.70
C TYR A 457 1.16 6.75 -10.55
N THR A 458 1.99 7.77 -10.28
CA THR A 458 3.25 7.97 -11.01
C THR A 458 4.16 6.75 -10.97
N TYR A 459 4.24 6.07 -9.81
CA TYR A 459 5.07 4.88 -9.66
C TYR A 459 4.55 3.71 -10.51
N ILE A 460 3.23 3.51 -10.53
CA ILE A 460 2.58 2.46 -11.31
C ILE A 460 2.75 2.72 -12.81
N ILE A 461 2.58 3.97 -13.24
CA ILE A 461 2.77 4.36 -14.65
C ILE A 461 4.23 4.20 -15.08
N LYS A 462 5.19 4.65 -14.26
CA LYS A 462 6.62 4.45 -14.53
C LYS A 462 6.95 2.97 -14.65
N LEU A 463 6.50 2.15 -13.70
CA LEU A 463 6.69 0.69 -13.72
C LEU A 463 6.07 0.07 -14.97
N GLY A 464 4.84 0.46 -15.31
CA GLY A 464 4.14 0.02 -16.50
C GLY A 464 4.93 0.32 -17.78
N LEU A 465 5.36 1.58 -17.95
CA LEU A 465 6.18 2.01 -19.09
C LEU A 465 7.51 1.26 -19.16
N TYR A 466 8.25 1.13 -18.05
CA TYR A 466 9.51 0.38 -18.04
C TYR A 466 9.31 -1.08 -18.41
N THR A 467 8.25 -1.71 -17.91
CA THR A 467 7.92 -3.11 -18.23
C THR A 467 7.58 -3.27 -19.71
N ILE A 468 6.74 -2.40 -20.27
CA ILE A 468 6.34 -2.46 -21.68
C ILE A 468 7.57 -2.26 -22.60
N PHE A 469 8.39 -1.25 -22.32
CA PHE A 469 9.56 -0.96 -23.15
C PHE A 469 10.67 -2.00 -22.99
N SER A 470 10.87 -2.56 -21.79
CA SER A 470 11.76 -3.72 -21.61
C SER A 470 11.29 -4.91 -22.44
N ALA A 471 10.00 -5.22 -22.42
CA ALA A 471 9.45 -6.37 -23.15
C ALA A 471 9.65 -6.20 -24.67
N ILE A 472 9.42 -5.00 -25.21
CA ILE A 472 9.68 -4.68 -26.62
C ILE A 472 11.18 -4.83 -26.94
N ALA A 473 12.04 -4.28 -26.09
CA ALA A 473 13.49 -4.32 -26.28
C ALA A 473 14.04 -5.76 -26.26
N ILE A 474 13.59 -6.60 -25.31
CA ILE A 474 13.93 -8.02 -25.23
C ILE A 474 13.42 -8.77 -26.46
N ALA A 475 12.19 -8.52 -26.90
CA ALA A 475 11.63 -9.16 -28.09
C ALA A 475 12.42 -8.82 -29.36
N ILE A 476 12.85 -7.56 -29.52
CA ILE A 476 13.73 -7.13 -30.62
C ILE A 476 15.08 -7.84 -30.54
N ALA A 477 15.72 -7.89 -29.37
CA ALA A 477 17.00 -8.56 -29.19
C ALA A 477 16.92 -10.07 -29.50
N CYS A 478 15.83 -10.73 -29.10
CA CYS A 478 15.56 -12.13 -29.43
C CYS A 478 15.38 -12.32 -30.94
N LYS A 479 14.59 -11.45 -31.60
CA LYS A 479 14.33 -11.53 -33.05
C LYS A 479 15.60 -11.32 -33.88
N LEU A 480 16.51 -10.50 -33.39
CA LEU A 480 17.81 -10.21 -34.03
C LEU A 480 18.90 -11.23 -33.66
N ASN A 481 18.60 -12.26 -32.86
CA ASN A 481 19.56 -13.26 -32.38
C ASN A 481 20.81 -12.64 -31.73
N LEU A 482 20.65 -11.58 -30.93
CA LEU A 482 21.76 -10.88 -30.25
C LEU A 482 22.27 -11.65 -29.02
N GLY A 483 22.43 -12.97 -29.13
CA GLY A 483 22.91 -13.83 -28.05
C GLY A 483 21.92 -14.04 -26.90
N ILE A 484 20.67 -13.59 -27.02
CA ILE A 484 19.60 -13.78 -26.04
C ILE A 484 18.45 -14.53 -26.69
N GLN A 485 18.10 -15.70 -26.16
CA GLN A 485 16.95 -16.47 -26.59
C GLN A 485 15.98 -16.68 -25.43
N VAL A 486 14.72 -16.32 -25.67
CA VAL A 486 13.64 -16.51 -24.72
C VAL A 486 12.57 -17.38 -25.35
N ASN A 487 12.33 -18.54 -24.77
CA ASN A 487 11.48 -19.58 -25.38
C ASN A 487 9.97 -19.31 -25.21
N HIS A 488 9.59 -18.41 -24.31
CA HIS A 488 8.20 -18.13 -23.96
C HIS A 488 7.93 -16.63 -23.79
N ALA A 489 6.82 -16.13 -24.32
CA ALA A 489 6.41 -14.73 -24.15
C ALA A 489 6.25 -14.32 -22.67
N GLN A 490 5.81 -15.25 -21.82
CA GLN A 490 5.71 -15.02 -20.37
C GLN A 490 7.08 -14.75 -19.73
N ALA A 491 8.14 -15.42 -20.19
CA ALA A 491 9.49 -15.20 -19.69
C ALA A 491 10.05 -13.84 -20.14
N ILE A 492 9.70 -13.37 -21.35
CA ILE A 492 10.01 -12.01 -21.81
C ILE A 492 9.38 -10.99 -20.86
N TYR A 493 8.09 -11.16 -20.57
CA TYR A 493 7.35 -10.23 -19.73
C TYR A 493 7.79 -10.27 -18.26
N LEU A 494 8.12 -11.44 -17.72
CA LEU A 494 8.67 -11.57 -16.37
C LEU A 494 10.04 -10.87 -16.26
N LEU A 495 10.95 -11.12 -17.21
CA LEU A 495 12.23 -10.43 -17.27
C LEU A 495 12.05 -8.92 -17.39
N ALA A 496 11.11 -8.49 -18.23
CA ALA A 496 10.76 -7.09 -18.42
C ALA A 496 10.22 -6.43 -17.14
N LEU A 497 9.40 -7.13 -16.35
CA LEU A 497 8.87 -6.63 -15.09
C LEU A 497 10.00 -6.49 -14.05
N LEU A 498 10.88 -7.48 -13.93
CA LEU A 498 12.03 -7.42 -13.03
C LEU A 498 12.96 -6.26 -13.38
N LEU A 499 13.24 -6.06 -14.68
CA LEU A 499 13.96 -4.87 -15.15
C LEU A 499 13.20 -3.59 -14.80
N GLY A 500 11.88 -3.55 -14.99
CA GLY A 500 11.07 -2.38 -14.65
C GLY A 500 11.13 -2.01 -13.16
N ILE A 501 11.10 -3.00 -12.26
CA ILE A 501 11.25 -2.79 -10.81
C ILE A 501 12.62 -2.22 -10.49
N VAL A 502 13.68 -2.82 -11.02
CA VAL A 502 15.06 -2.38 -10.77
C VAL A 502 15.27 -0.94 -11.22
N GLN A 503 14.71 -0.59 -12.37
CA GLN A 503 14.81 0.77 -12.90
C GLN A 503 13.98 1.78 -12.12
N LEU A 504 12.81 1.37 -11.62
CA LEU A 504 12.02 2.20 -10.73
C LEU A 504 12.80 2.51 -9.45
N VAL A 505 13.43 1.51 -8.84
CA VAL A 505 14.23 1.68 -7.61
C VAL A 505 15.44 2.58 -7.86
N ILE A 506 16.20 2.33 -8.93
CA ILE A 506 17.39 3.13 -9.27
C ILE A 506 17.00 4.58 -9.59
N GLY A 507 15.88 4.80 -10.29
CA GLY A 507 15.42 6.13 -10.68
C GLY A 507 15.02 7.02 -9.50
N GLU A 508 14.74 6.45 -8.33
CA GLU A 508 14.42 7.20 -7.11
C GLU A 508 15.66 7.44 -6.22
N LEU A 509 16.81 6.85 -6.54
CA LEU A 509 18.07 7.06 -5.82
C LEU A 509 18.88 8.20 -6.46
N PRO A 510 18.97 9.39 -5.84
CA PRO A 510 19.59 10.58 -6.46
C PRO A 510 21.11 10.45 -6.65
N ILE A 511 21.74 9.50 -5.97
CA ILE A 511 23.21 9.28 -5.98
C ILE A 511 23.63 8.43 -7.20
N LEU A 512 22.69 7.68 -7.77
CA LEU A 512 22.98 6.71 -8.81
C LEU A 512 23.08 7.38 -10.18
N ASN A 513 24.29 7.35 -10.75
CA ASN A 513 24.56 7.88 -12.08
C ASN A 513 24.10 6.92 -13.19
N LEU A 514 24.17 7.37 -14.45
CA LEU A 514 23.83 6.56 -15.62
C LEU A 514 24.59 5.20 -15.68
N PHE A 515 25.82 5.15 -15.18
CA PHE A 515 26.62 3.92 -15.16
C PHE A 515 26.04 2.87 -14.21
N SER A 516 25.53 3.29 -13.06
CA SER A 516 24.87 2.37 -12.14
C SER A 516 23.61 1.76 -12.75
N TYR A 517 22.81 2.56 -13.48
CA TYR A 517 21.63 2.07 -14.20
C TYR A 517 21.99 0.98 -15.23
N LEU A 518 23.06 1.21 -16.01
CA LEU A 518 23.58 0.22 -16.97
C LEU A 518 24.06 -1.05 -16.26
N GLY A 519 24.86 -0.91 -15.20
CA GLY A 519 25.42 -2.02 -14.44
C GLY A 519 24.35 -2.90 -13.80
N PHE A 520 23.41 -2.31 -13.05
CA PHE A 520 22.34 -3.07 -12.39
C PHE A 520 21.41 -3.76 -13.39
N SER A 521 21.05 -3.10 -14.49
CA SER A 521 20.21 -3.73 -15.53
C SER A 521 20.90 -4.94 -16.16
N ALA A 522 22.21 -4.85 -16.44
CA ALA A 522 22.99 -5.97 -16.96
C ALA A 522 23.08 -7.13 -15.95
N VAL A 523 23.36 -6.83 -14.68
CA VAL A 523 23.41 -7.85 -13.60
C VAL A 523 22.07 -8.58 -13.48
N VAL A 524 20.94 -7.87 -13.56
CA VAL A 524 19.61 -8.48 -13.46
C VAL A 524 19.33 -9.41 -14.63
N ILE A 525 19.70 -9.03 -15.87
CA ILE A 525 19.53 -9.90 -17.04
C ILE A 525 20.37 -11.18 -16.89
N ILE A 526 21.64 -11.04 -16.48
CA ILE A 526 22.53 -12.17 -16.23
C ILE A 526 21.95 -13.07 -15.12
N PHE A 527 21.56 -12.49 -13.99
CA PHE A 527 20.97 -13.22 -12.86
C PHE A 527 19.68 -13.96 -13.24
N CYS A 528 18.79 -13.31 -13.99
CA CYS A 528 17.56 -13.95 -14.49
C CYS A 528 17.86 -15.10 -15.45
N SER A 529 18.92 -15.00 -16.25
CA SER A 529 19.33 -16.12 -17.12
C SER A 529 19.78 -17.36 -16.34
N PHE A 530 20.33 -17.18 -15.13
CA PHE A 530 20.66 -18.30 -14.24
C PHE A 530 19.43 -18.89 -13.55
N LEU A 531 18.46 -18.06 -13.16
CA LEU A 531 17.27 -18.52 -12.45
C LEU A 531 16.23 -19.18 -13.36
N PHE A 532 16.04 -18.66 -14.57
CA PHE A 532 14.96 -19.08 -15.45
C PHE A 532 15.49 -19.87 -16.65
N LYS A 533 15.27 -21.18 -16.67
CA LYS A 533 15.65 -22.06 -17.81
C LYS A 533 15.10 -21.61 -19.17
N SER A 534 14.03 -20.83 -19.18
CA SER A 534 13.40 -20.26 -20.38
C SER A 534 14.16 -19.08 -20.99
N ILE A 535 15.16 -18.53 -20.29
CA ILE A 535 15.98 -17.39 -20.70
C ILE A 535 17.41 -17.91 -20.86
N GLN A 536 17.89 -17.99 -22.10
CA GLN A 536 19.23 -18.49 -22.40
C GLN A 536 20.07 -17.35 -22.99
N ILE A 537 21.23 -17.11 -22.38
CA ILE A 537 22.25 -16.23 -22.94
C ILE A 537 23.34 -17.11 -23.54
N TYR A 538 23.53 -17.02 -24.86
CA TYR A 538 24.51 -17.82 -25.58
C TYR A 538 25.89 -17.19 -25.52
N TRP A 539 26.58 -17.40 -24.40
CA TRP A 539 27.97 -16.97 -24.24
C TRP A 539 28.94 -17.61 -25.25
N ASN A 540 28.60 -18.81 -25.73
CA ASN A 540 29.41 -19.57 -26.68
C ASN A 540 29.43 -18.96 -28.09
N PHE A 541 28.45 -18.14 -28.44
CA PHE A 541 28.32 -17.53 -29.77
C PHE A 541 29.15 -16.24 -29.94
N ASN A 542 30.25 -16.13 -29.20
CA ASN A 542 31.11 -14.95 -29.06
C ASN A 542 30.54 -13.94 -28.02
N TYR A 543 31.21 -13.86 -26.86
CA TYR A 543 30.88 -12.95 -25.73
C TYR A 543 30.48 -11.52 -26.15
N PRO A 544 31.13 -10.86 -27.13
CA PRO A 544 30.74 -9.54 -27.59
C PRO A 544 29.29 -9.46 -28.10
N ILE A 545 28.76 -10.51 -28.74
CA ILE A 545 27.39 -10.51 -29.27
C ILE A 545 26.37 -10.45 -28.14
N ALA A 546 26.55 -11.24 -27.07
CA ALA A 546 25.68 -11.22 -25.91
C ALA A 546 25.72 -9.86 -25.18
N VAL A 547 26.91 -9.28 -25.04
CA VAL A 547 27.08 -7.92 -24.47
C VAL A 547 26.35 -6.88 -25.31
N VAL A 548 26.50 -6.93 -26.64
CA VAL A 548 25.77 -6.05 -27.57
C VAL A 548 24.27 -6.24 -27.42
N GLY A 549 23.78 -7.47 -27.25
CA GLY A 549 22.36 -7.76 -26.99
C GLY A 549 21.84 -7.08 -25.73
N ILE A 550 22.56 -7.22 -24.61
CA ILE A 550 22.21 -6.56 -23.33
C ILE A 550 22.21 -5.03 -23.48
N LEU A 551 23.26 -4.46 -24.08
CA LEU A 551 23.35 -3.01 -24.28
C LEU A 551 22.24 -2.50 -25.21
N THR A 552 21.89 -3.26 -26.25
CA THR A 552 20.80 -2.94 -27.16
C THR A 552 19.46 -2.90 -26.42
N ILE A 553 19.21 -3.86 -25.51
CA ILE A 553 18.00 -3.86 -24.69
C ILE A 553 17.90 -2.57 -23.87
N ILE A 554 18.98 -2.22 -23.15
CA ILE A 554 19.01 -1.04 -22.27
C ILE A 554 18.87 0.26 -23.07
N ALA A 555 19.52 0.34 -24.23
CA ALA A 555 19.46 1.51 -25.11
C ALA A 555 18.05 1.73 -25.68
N ILE A 556 17.42 0.70 -26.23
CA ILE A 556 16.04 0.77 -26.77
C ILE A 556 15.08 1.19 -25.66
N GLN A 557 15.19 0.59 -24.49
CA GLN A 557 14.34 0.91 -23.35
C GLN A 557 14.48 2.38 -22.93
N SER A 558 15.71 2.87 -22.77
CA SER A 558 15.98 4.27 -22.38
C SER A 558 15.43 5.26 -23.40
N LEU A 559 15.57 4.94 -24.70
CA LEU A 559 15.09 5.75 -25.81
C LEU A 559 13.55 5.80 -25.83
N LEU A 560 12.88 4.65 -25.78
CA LEU A 560 11.42 4.57 -25.78
C LEU A 560 10.81 5.26 -24.55
N TYR A 561 11.41 5.04 -23.38
CA TYR A 561 11.00 5.72 -22.16
C TYR A 561 11.14 7.24 -22.28
N GLY A 562 12.29 7.73 -22.74
CA GLY A 562 12.53 9.16 -22.97
C GLY A 562 11.57 9.79 -23.99
N LEU A 563 11.25 9.09 -25.08
CA LEU A 563 10.25 9.52 -26.06
C LEU A 563 8.85 9.57 -25.46
N SER A 564 8.44 8.54 -24.71
CA SER A 564 7.12 8.48 -24.07
C SER A 564 6.94 9.63 -23.07
N LEU A 565 7.96 9.94 -22.27
CA LEU A 565 7.94 11.07 -21.35
C LEU A 565 7.83 12.40 -22.09
N LYS A 566 8.53 12.56 -23.22
CA LYS A 566 8.39 13.77 -24.06
C LYS A 566 6.98 13.91 -24.62
N LEU A 567 6.38 12.82 -25.09
CA LEU A 567 5.01 12.81 -25.62
C LEU A 567 3.98 13.12 -24.52
N ILE A 568 4.09 12.47 -23.36
CA ILE A 568 3.22 12.73 -22.20
C ILE A 568 3.34 14.21 -21.79
N ASN A 569 4.56 14.74 -21.67
CA ASN A 569 4.76 16.16 -21.34
C ASN A 569 4.22 17.12 -22.41
N TYR A 570 4.28 16.72 -23.69
CA TYR A 570 3.70 17.48 -24.79
C TYR A 570 2.17 17.46 -24.77
N SER A 571 1.55 16.36 -24.33
CA SER A 571 0.09 16.26 -24.19
C SER A 571 -0.44 16.98 -22.95
N LEU A 572 0.38 17.16 -21.92
CA LEU A 572 -0.02 17.75 -20.63
C LEU A 572 0.04 19.28 -20.58
N GLY A 573 0.62 19.92 -21.58
CA GLY A 573 0.61 21.39 -21.67
C GLY A 573 0.70 21.85 -23.09
#